data_AF-A0A0W7X9K3-F1
#
_entry.id   AF-A0A0W7X9K3-F1
#
_cell.length_a   1.000
_cell.length_b   1.000
_cell.length_c   1.000
_cell.angle_alpha   90.00
_cell.angle_beta   90.00
_cell.angle_gamma   90.00
#
_symmetry.space_group_name_H-M   'P 1'
#
loop_
_entity.id
_entity.type
_entity.pdbx_description
1 polymer ?
#
loop_
_entity_poly.entity_id
_entity_poly.type
_entity_poly.pdbx_seq_one_letter_code
_entity_poly.pdbx_strand_id
1 'polypeptide(L)' 'MGTREDIVTAVTAGREAGKRGDALTTCPYPITSVLRTAWIRGYAERRPLASQGEQAATD' A
#
# COMPACT_ATOMS: atom_id res chain seq x y z
N MET A 1 16.64 -9.00 2.68
CA MET A 1 16.80 -7.82 1.81
C MET A 1 16.10 -8.15 0.51
N GLY A 2 15.01 -7.47 0.18
CA GLY A 2 14.29 -7.74 -1.07
C GLY A 2 15.08 -7.23 -2.27
N THR A 3 15.14 -8.02 -3.32
CA THR A 3 15.74 -7.63 -4.61
C THR A 3 14.94 -6.52 -5.28
N ARG A 4 15.49 -5.89 -6.32
CA ARG A 4 14.75 -4.91 -7.14
C ARG A 4 13.44 -5.52 -7.68
N GLU A 5 13.46 -6.80 -8.02
CA GLU A 5 12.29 -7.55 -8.47
C GLU A 5 11.23 -7.70 -7.37
N ASP A 6 11.65 -8.00 -6.14
CA ASP A 6 10.72 -8.09 -5.00
C ASP A 6 10.01 -6.75 -4.74
N ILE A 7 10.73 -5.63 -4.88
CA ILE A 7 10.16 -4.29 -4.75
C ILE A 7 9.11 -4.04 -5.83
N VAL A 8 9.40 -4.38 -7.09
CA VAL A 8 8.45 -4.20 -8.21
C VAL A 8 7.21 -5.08 -8.01
N THR A 9 7.40 -6.31 -7.57
CA THR A 9 6.32 -7.24 -7.23
C THR A 9 5.46 -6.68 -6.10
N ALA A 10 6.08 -6.16 -5.04
CA ALA A 10 5.37 -5.55 -3.92
C ALA A 10 4.54 -4.32 -4.35
N VAL A 11 5.09 -3.42 -5.17
CA VAL A 11 4.35 -2.27 -5.73
C VAL A 11 3.15 -2.73 -6.54
N THR A 12 3.35 -3.72 -7.42
CA THR A 12 2.29 -4.23 -8.30
C THR A 12 1.17 -4.88 -7.49
N ALA A 13 1.51 -5.71 -6.51
CA ALA A 13 0.53 -6.32 -5.59
C ALA A 13 -0.24 -5.26 -4.80
N GLY A 14 0.44 -4.18 -4.36
CA GLY A 14 -0.19 -3.04 -3.70
C GLY A 14 -1.23 -2.38 -4.60
N ARG A 15 -0.88 -2.06 -5.84
CA ARG A 15 -1.80 -1.44 -6.82
C ARG A 15 -3.06 -2.27 -7.03
N GLU A 16 -2.91 -3.58 -7.18
CA GLU A 16 -4.06 -4.47 -7.35
C GLU A 16 -4.94 -4.52 -6.11
N ALA A 17 -4.36 -4.55 -4.91
CA ALA A 17 -5.10 -4.47 -3.66
C ALA A 17 -5.86 -3.13 -3.52
N GLY A 18 -5.21 -2.01 -3.86
CA GLY A 18 -5.83 -0.69 -3.85
C GLY A 18 -7.00 -0.60 -4.84
N LYS A 19 -6.82 -1.13 -6.05
CA LYS A 19 -7.86 -1.20 -7.09
C LYS A 19 -9.06 -2.04 -6.67
N ARG A 20 -8.85 -3.14 -5.95
CA ARG A 20 -9.94 -3.99 -5.40
C ARG A 20 -10.63 -3.36 -4.19
N GLY A 21 -10.01 -2.37 -3.55
CA GLY A 21 -10.51 -1.80 -2.29
C GLY A 21 -10.21 -2.66 -1.07
N ASP A 22 -9.21 -3.54 -1.14
CA ASP A 22 -8.80 -4.40 -0.02
C ASP A 22 -8.31 -3.56 1.17
N ALA A 23 -8.39 -4.09 2.39
CA ALA A 23 -7.88 -3.39 3.57
C ALA A 23 -6.34 -3.36 3.62
N LEU A 24 -5.74 -2.33 4.24
CA LEU A 24 -4.28 -2.23 4.44
C LEU A 24 -3.69 -3.40 5.26
N THR A 25 -4.51 -4.04 6.09
CA THR A 25 -4.13 -5.22 6.89
C THR A 25 -3.85 -6.46 6.04
N THR A 26 -4.25 -6.46 4.77
CA THR A 26 -3.94 -7.54 3.81
C THR A 26 -2.49 -7.53 3.33
N CYS A 27 -1.73 -6.47 3.63
CA CYS A 27 -0.31 -6.40 3.26
C CYS A 27 0.48 -7.52 3.97
N PRO A 28 1.09 -8.47 3.21
CA PRO A 28 1.73 -9.65 3.78
C PRO A 28 3.12 -9.35 4.37
N TYR A 29 3.66 -8.16 4.11
CA TYR A 29 5.01 -7.81 4.52
C TYR A 29 5.05 -7.25 5.94
N PRO A 30 6.04 -7.66 6.77
CA PRO A 30 6.16 -7.18 8.13
C PRO A 30 6.46 -5.67 8.17
N ILE A 31 6.15 -5.02 9.30
CA ILE A 31 6.19 -3.56 9.44
C ILE A 31 7.56 -2.94 9.13
N THR A 32 8.65 -3.66 9.41
CA THR A 32 10.03 -3.21 9.20
C THR A 32 10.55 -3.48 7.80
N SER A 33 9.77 -4.15 6.93
CA SER A 33 10.24 -4.53 5.60
C SER A 33 10.10 -3.39 4.59
N VAL A 34 11.16 -3.15 3.82
CA VAL A 34 11.14 -2.25 2.65
C VAL A 34 10.05 -2.66 1.64
N LEU A 35 9.72 -3.95 1.56
CA LEU A 35 8.65 -4.45 0.70
C LEU A 35 7.27 -3.96 1.14
N ARG A 36 7.08 -3.73 2.45
CA ARG A 36 5.84 -3.14 2.97
C ARG A 36 5.67 -1.71 2.47
N THR A 37 6.73 -0.90 2.52
CA THR A 37 6.72 0.47 1.99
C THR A 37 6.41 0.48 0.50
N ALA A 38 7.03 -0.42 -0.26
CA ALA A 38 6.79 -0.57 -1.70
C ALA A 38 5.32 -0.93 -1.99
N TRP A 39 4.76 -1.88 -1.24
CA TRP A 39 3.36 -2.28 -1.37
C TRP A 39 2.39 -1.14 -1.01
N ILE A 40 2.62 -0.44 0.10
CA ILE A 40 1.77 0.68 0.55
C ILE A 40 1.73 1.79 -0.50
N ARG A 41 2.88 2.09 -1.12
CA ARG A 41 2.96 3.08 -2.20
C ARG A 41 2.09 2.69 -3.38
N GLY A 42 2.20 1.46 -3.87
CA GLY A 42 1.36 0.96 -4.95
C GLY A 42 -0.14 0.96 -4.59
N TYR A 43 -0.47 0.59 -3.36
CA TYR A 43 -1.84 0.60 -2.84
C TYR A 43 -2.45 1.99 -2.84
N ALA A 44 -1.73 3.00 -2.33
CA ALA A 44 -2.20 4.38 -2.29
C ALA A 44 -2.41 4.98 -3.70
N GLU A 45 -1.60 4.60 -4.68
CA GLU A 45 -1.72 5.10 -6.07
C GLU A 45 -3.06 4.71 -6.74
N ARG A 46 -3.67 3.58 -6.35
CA ARG A 46 -4.86 3.03 -7.01
C ARG A 46 -6.07 2.91 -6.10
N ARG A 47 -5.94 3.20 -4.81
CA ARG A 47 -7.06 3.24 -3.88
C ARG A 47 -8.06 4.29 -4.37
N PRO A 48 -9.32 3.92 -4.63
CA PRO A 48 -10.37 4.90 -4.91
C PRO A 48 -10.44 5.88 -3.74
N LEU A 49 -10.31 7.18 -4.00
CA LEU A 49 -10.42 8.26 -3.01
C LEU A 49 -11.86 8.43 -2.46
N ALA A 50 -12.61 7.33 -2.33
CA ALA A 50 -13.84 7.29 -1.56
C ALA A 50 -13.47 7.32 -0.08
N SER A 51 -13.13 8.52 0.41
CA SER A 51 -12.91 8.98 1.80
C SER A 51 -11.65 9.87 1.93
N GLN A 52 -11.56 10.95 1.16
CA GLN A 52 -10.88 12.15 1.65
C GLN A 52 -11.84 12.84 2.63
N GLY A 53 -11.87 12.38 3.87
CA GLY A 53 -12.82 12.87 4.87
C GLY A 53 -12.43 12.65 6.32
N GLU A 54 -11.18 12.32 6.63
CA GLU A 54 -10.75 12.17 8.03
C GLU A 54 -9.25 12.49 8.23
N GLN A 55 -8.79 13.59 7.64
CA GLN A 55 -7.56 14.28 8.07
C GLN A 55 -7.81 15.79 8.06
N ALA A 56 -8.85 16.20 8.80
CA ALA A 56 -9.10 17.57 9.20
C ALA A 56 -9.45 17.56 10.70
N ALA A 57 -8.48 17.25 11.55
CA ALA A 57 -8.47 17.62 12.97
C ALA A 57 -7.23 17.01 13.63
N THR A 58 -6.23 17.84 13.92
CA THR A 58 -5.54 17.86 15.21
C THR A 58 -4.85 19.21 15.31
N ASP A 59 -5.51 20.08 16.08
CA ASP A 59 -5.06 21.25 16.87
C ASP A 59 -3.93 22.14 16.34
#